data_AF-A0A1H4Q834-F1
#
_entry.id   AF-A0A1H4Q834-F1
#
_cell.length_a   1.000
_cell.length_b   1.000
_cell.length_c   1.000
_cell.angle_alpha   90.00
_cell.angle_beta   90.00
_cell.angle_gamma   90.00
#
_symmetry.space_group_name_H-M   'P 1'
#
loop_
_entity.id
_entity.type
_entity.pdbx_description
1 polymer ?
#
loop_
_entity_poly.entity_id
_entity_poly.type
_entity_poly.pdbx_seq_one_letter_code
_entity_poly.pdbx_strand_id
1 'polypeptide(L)'
;MSGTAETFDTTVDFLVVGSGGGGMAAAITAAHRGIDTLVIDKGATFGGSTAISGGGIWIPNAPTLRAKGVVDSRESIRRYLDIITEGTVAADRLDAFVDKGPELMDLLDRSPHMELYWVKGYSDYHPEYEGGRPLGRTIECIPFDTRALKEDEQFQRPNSMKGPLGLWVTSKDYHDLAMVKRTWKGRKASLVAAWRVASNVVRRRHMATGGRALVARMRMVLKDAGVPLWLKTSMTELIVDGTGAVVGVLAERDGQTVRIGARRGVLLATGGFDHNQDMRAKYLPRHGVPDVSAGARENTGDGIVAGQKLGAAVDLMDDAWWMPSVLHPMGAVIPLVSERCIPPSVIVNGRGERFTNESSPYVNFVHDQLDGGHVPAWFVMDNKAKSRYPFAQVLPGVPFPQGFYDSGVVHKADTLRDLAEKIGVKADTLVATVDRFNGFARSGTDEDFGRGDSAYDRYYGDPTMKNPCLDEIVQGPFYAIRCEAGDLGTKGGLVTDADARVLREDGTVIDGLYATGNTSASVMGNEYAGAGATIGPAMVFGYIAAQHAAHVSGKESRNTRQHSRAGEVA
;
A
#
# COMPACT_ATOMS: atom_id res chain seq x y z
N MET A 1 13.74 20.35 42.25
CA MET A 1 12.80 21.35 41.69
C MET A 1 11.58 20.58 41.22
N SER A 2 10.44 20.77 41.86
CA SER A 2 9.17 20.11 41.57
C SER A 2 8.60 20.68 40.27
N GLY A 3 8.76 19.95 39.16
CA GLY A 3 8.08 20.27 37.90
C GLY A 3 6.58 20.11 38.07
N THR A 4 5.84 21.15 37.75
CA THR A 4 4.38 21.16 37.63
C THR A 4 3.90 19.94 36.85
N ALA A 5 2.93 19.19 37.40
CA ALA A 5 2.22 18.17 36.64
C ALA A 5 1.64 18.84 35.38
N GLU A 6 2.22 18.58 34.22
CA GLU A 6 1.78 19.23 32.97
C GLU A 6 0.38 18.74 32.64
N THR A 7 -0.61 19.61 32.82
CA THR A 7 -2.02 19.30 32.57
C THR A 7 -2.24 19.04 31.08
N PHE A 8 -2.88 17.92 30.74
CA PHE A 8 -3.32 17.64 29.38
C PHE A 8 -4.60 18.43 29.06
N ASP A 9 -4.70 18.96 27.84
CA ASP A 9 -5.90 19.66 27.35
C ASP A 9 -7.06 18.69 27.11
N THR A 10 -6.72 17.45 26.72
CA THR A 10 -7.65 16.33 26.62
C THR A 10 -6.95 15.04 27.01
N THR A 11 -7.70 14.04 27.48
CA THR A 11 -7.13 12.73 27.85
C THR A 11 -8.07 11.61 27.47
N VAL A 12 -7.57 10.71 26.63
CA VAL A 12 -8.23 9.48 26.20
C VAL A 12 -7.54 8.25 26.79
N ASP A 13 -8.12 7.07 26.63
CA ASP A 13 -7.44 5.85 27.03
C ASP A 13 -6.40 5.44 25.98
N PHE A 14 -6.75 5.49 24.70
CA PHE A 14 -5.86 5.09 23.60
C PHE A 14 -5.83 6.16 22.52
N LEU A 15 -4.65 6.69 22.21
CA LEU A 15 -4.48 7.71 21.19
C LEU A 15 -3.90 7.08 19.92
N VAL A 16 -4.57 7.31 18.78
CA VAL A 16 -4.11 6.86 17.47
C VAL A 16 -3.64 8.05 16.65
N VAL A 17 -2.39 8.00 16.18
CA VAL A 17 -1.79 9.02 15.31
C VAL A 17 -1.73 8.48 13.88
N GLY A 18 -2.58 9.01 13.01
CA GLY A 18 -2.74 8.62 11.61
C GLY A 18 -4.05 7.88 11.34
N SER A 19 -4.74 8.27 10.26
CA SER A 19 -6.04 7.73 9.85
C SER A 19 -5.96 6.76 8.66
N GLY A 20 -4.81 6.14 8.43
CA GLY A 20 -4.68 5.02 7.47
C GLY A 20 -5.41 3.76 7.95
N GLY A 21 -5.37 2.69 7.14
CA GLY A 21 -6.04 1.42 7.46
C GLY A 21 -5.66 0.86 8.83
N GLY A 22 -4.39 0.92 9.21
CA GLY A 22 -3.91 0.49 10.52
C GLY A 22 -4.48 1.31 11.69
N GLY A 23 -4.44 2.64 11.59
CA GLY A 23 -4.98 3.52 12.62
C GLY A 23 -6.50 3.40 12.76
N MET A 24 -7.23 3.33 11.65
CA MET A 24 -8.69 3.13 11.69
C MET A 24 -9.06 1.75 12.26
N ALA A 25 -8.32 0.68 11.93
CA ALA A 25 -8.55 -0.65 12.50
C ALA A 25 -8.30 -0.66 14.01
N ALA A 26 -7.24 0.00 14.47
CA ALA A 26 -6.93 0.14 15.89
C ALA A 26 -8.05 0.89 16.63
N ALA A 27 -8.51 2.01 16.09
CA ALA A 27 -9.57 2.80 16.70
C ALA A 27 -10.93 2.09 16.74
N ILE A 28 -11.30 1.37 15.68
CA ILE A 28 -12.50 0.50 15.68
C ILE A 28 -12.38 -0.57 16.78
N THR A 29 -11.18 -1.17 16.92
CA THR A 29 -10.92 -2.22 17.91
C THR A 29 -10.98 -1.67 19.33
N ALA A 30 -10.38 -0.52 19.58
CA ALA A 30 -10.39 0.14 20.88
C ALA A 30 -11.82 0.51 21.31
N ALA A 31 -12.62 1.06 20.39
CA ALA A 31 -14.04 1.33 20.63
C ALA A 31 -14.83 0.04 20.89
N HIS A 32 -14.55 -1.05 20.15
CA HIS A 32 -15.15 -2.36 20.40
C HIS A 32 -14.83 -2.92 21.79
N ARG A 33 -13.64 -2.61 22.32
CA ARG A 33 -13.21 -2.95 23.68
C ARG A 33 -13.70 -1.99 24.75
N GLY A 34 -14.45 -0.95 24.38
CA GLY A 34 -15.03 0.00 25.31
C GLY A 34 -14.01 0.93 25.97
N ILE A 35 -12.84 1.13 25.35
CA ILE A 35 -11.85 2.10 25.83
C ILE A 35 -11.93 3.39 25.01
N ASP A 36 -11.84 4.52 25.69
CA ASP A 36 -11.97 5.84 25.07
C ASP A 36 -10.82 6.12 24.09
N THR A 37 -11.14 6.56 22.88
CA THR A 37 -10.18 6.61 21.78
C THR A 37 -10.33 7.87 20.96
N LEU A 38 -9.20 8.48 20.60
CA LEU A 38 -9.11 9.61 19.68
C LEU A 38 -8.18 9.26 18.51
N VAL A 39 -8.58 9.60 17.30
CA VAL A 39 -7.71 9.59 16.12
C VAL A 39 -7.30 11.01 15.77
N ILE A 40 -6.01 11.27 15.63
CA ILE A 40 -5.49 12.53 15.07
C ILE A 40 -4.80 12.25 13.73
N ASP A 41 -4.95 13.15 12.77
CA ASP A 41 -4.28 13.06 11.47
C ASP A 41 -3.83 14.46 11.03
N LYS A 42 -2.60 14.57 10.55
CA LYS A 42 -2.06 15.85 10.09
C LYS A 42 -2.64 16.30 8.75
N GLY A 43 -3.15 15.36 7.95
CA GLY A 43 -3.77 15.63 6.67
C GLY A 43 -5.07 16.41 6.80
N ALA A 44 -5.39 17.19 5.77
CA ALA A 44 -6.71 17.81 5.63
C ALA A 44 -7.81 16.82 5.20
N THR A 45 -7.41 15.60 4.81
CA THR A 45 -8.30 14.50 4.43
C THR A 45 -7.86 13.23 5.13
N PHE A 46 -8.81 12.33 5.41
CA PHE A 46 -8.51 11.07 6.08
C PHE A 46 -8.07 9.96 5.10
N GLY A 47 -7.33 8.98 5.62
CA GLY A 47 -7.02 7.72 4.93
C GLY A 47 -5.58 7.53 4.45
N GLY A 48 -4.77 8.59 4.36
CA GLY A 48 -3.37 8.52 3.92
C GLY A 48 -3.17 7.71 2.62
N SER A 49 -2.09 6.93 2.54
CA SER A 49 -1.80 6.05 1.39
C SER A 49 -2.85 4.96 1.21
N THR A 50 -3.51 4.52 2.29
CA THR A 50 -4.59 3.53 2.18
C THR A 50 -5.71 4.04 1.28
N ALA A 51 -6.08 5.33 1.35
CA ALA A 51 -7.12 5.90 0.48
C ALA A 51 -6.71 6.02 -1.00
N ILE A 52 -5.40 6.07 -1.29
CA ILE A 52 -4.85 6.15 -2.67
C ILE A 52 -4.81 4.77 -3.32
N SER A 53 -4.64 3.73 -2.52
CA SER A 53 -4.40 2.36 -2.95
C SER A 53 -5.53 1.71 -3.75
N GLY A 54 -5.24 0.54 -4.34
CA GLY A 54 -6.26 -0.36 -4.90
C GLY A 54 -7.21 -0.97 -3.86
N GLY A 55 -6.94 -0.82 -2.55
CA GLY A 55 -7.82 -1.28 -1.48
C GLY A 55 -7.83 -2.79 -1.24
N GLY A 56 -6.90 -3.53 -1.84
CA GLY A 56 -6.70 -4.94 -1.56
C GLY A 56 -6.29 -5.16 -0.11
N ILE A 57 -6.85 -6.18 0.51
CA ILE A 57 -6.51 -6.64 1.86
C ILE A 57 -6.05 -8.08 1.72
N TRP A 58 -4.81 -8.35 2.11
CA TRP A 58 -4.27 -9.71 2.17
C TRP A 58 -4.34 -10.21 3.61
N ILE A 59 -5.40 -10.93 3.93
CA ILE A 59 -5.58 -11.61 5.22
C ILE A 59 -6.15 -13.01 4.92
N PRO A 60 -5.30 -14.05 4.97
CA PRO A 60 -5.74 -15.43 4.79
C PRO A 60 -6.85 -15.78 5.77
N ASN A 61 -7.74 -16.70 5.38
CA ASN A 61 -8.84 -17.17 6.23
C ASN A 61 -9.80 -16.09 6.74
N ALA A 62 -9.85 -14.90 6.14
CA ALA A 62 -10.90 -13.92 6.42
C ALA A 62 -12.31 -14.52 6.18
N PRO A 63 -13.36 -14.10 6.93
CA PRO A 63 -14.72 -14.62 6.79
C PRO A 63 -15.23 -14.61 5.34
N THR A 64 -14.90 -13.56 4.57
CA THR A 64 -15.20 -13.45 3.13
C THR A 64 -14.64 -14.61 2.30
N LEU A 65 -13.43 -15.09 2.62
CA LEU A 65 -12.78 -16.23 1.96
C LEU A 65 -13.39 -17.56 2.43
N ARG A 66 -13.56 -17.72 3.76
CA ARG A 66 -14.14 -18.93 4.36
C ARG A 66 -15.56 -19.19 3.85
N ALA A 67 -16.37 -18.14 3.68
CA ALA A 67 -17.71 -18.21 3.11
C ALA A 67 -17.73 -18.67 1.63
N LYS A 68 -16.58 -18.64 0.94
CA LYS A 68 -16.39 -19.19 -0.41
C LYS A 68 -15.70 -20.54 -0.43
N GLY A 69 -15.48 -21.15 0.74
CA GLY A 69 -14.76 -22.42 0.89
C GLY A 69 -13.25 -22.29 0.69
N VAL A 70 -12.70 -21.07 0.70
CA VAL A 70 -11.25 -20.84 0.63
C VAL A 70 -10.72 -20.77 2.06
N VAL A 71 -10.16 -21.89 2.51
CA VAL A 71 -9.59 -22.05 3.85
C VAL A 71 -8.22 -22.69 3.70
N ASP A 72 -7.20 -22.00 4.20
CA ASP A 72 -5.83 -22.48 4.26
C ASP A 72 -5.54 -23.03 5.66
N SER A 73 -4.69 -24.06 5.76
CA SER A 73 -4.15 -24.44 7.07
C SER A 73 -3.19 -23.36 7.58
N ARG A 74 -3.09 -23.22 8.90
CA ARG A 74 -2.16 -22.29 9.54
C ARG A 74 -0.73 -22.55 9.08
N GLU A 75 -0.35 -23.82 9.01
CA GLU A 75 0.98 -24.28 8.59
C GLU A 75 1.28 -23.88 7.14
N SER A 76 0.31 -24.01 6.24
CA SER A 76 0.47 -23.60 4.84
C SER A 76 0.69 -22.10 4.70
N ILE A 77 -0.02 -21.28 5.49
CA ILE A 77 0.16 -19.82 5.47
C ILE A 77 1.54 -19.48 6.05
N ARG A 78 1.86 -20.06 7.21
CA ARG A 78 3.11 -19.79 7.91
C ARG A 78 4.32 -20.20 7.08
N ARG A 79 4.24 -21.34 6.38
CA ARG A 79 5.28 -21.82 5.46
C ARG A 79 5.53 -20.85 4.30
N TYR A 80 4.47 -20.32 3.70
CA TYR A 80 4.61 -19.30 2.66
C TYR A 80 5.33 -18.06 3.19
N LEU A 81 4.91 -17.59 4.39
CA LEU A 81 5.54 -16.45 5.05
C LEU A 81 7.00 -16.72 5.44
N ASP A 82 7.35 -17.92 5.90
CA ASP A 82 8.74 -18.32 6.19
C ASP A 82 9.62 -18.22 4.96
N ILE A 83 9.13 -18.68 3.81
CA ILE A 83 9.89 -18.65 2.55
C ILE A 83 10.15 -17.21 2.13
N ILE A 84 9.13 -16.36 2.09
CA ILE A 84 9.30 -14.98 1.58
C ILE A 84 10.04 -14.06 2.56
N THR A 85 10.05 -14.38 3.86
CA THR A 85 10.74 -13.56 4.87
C THR A 85 12.16 -14.05 5.16
N GLU A 86 12.50 -15.28 4.77
CA GLU A 86 13.85 -15.86 4.93
C GLU A 86 14.41 -15.76 6.37
N GLY A 87 13.52 -15.72 7.37
CA GLY A 87 13.91 -15.59 8.79
C GLY A 87 14.32 -14.19 9.23
N THR A 88 14.20 -13.17 8.38
CA THR A 88 14.47 -11.76 8.72
C THR A 88 13.41 -11.14 9.63
N VAL A 89 12.22 -11.75 9.69
CA VAL A 89 11.12 -11.31 10.55
C VAL A 89 10.94 -12.29 11.70
N ALA A 90 10.79 -11.75 12.91
CA ALA A 90 10.55 -12.55 14.11
C ALA A 90 9.33 -13.49 13.95
N ALA A 91 9.51 -14.76 14.31
CA ALA A 91 8.53 -15.81 14.07
C ALA A 91 7.19 -15.55 14.80
N ASP A 92 7.26 -15.01 16.01
CA ASP A 92 6.09 -14.64 16.82
C ASP A 92 5.26 -13.52 16.20
N ARG A 93 5.88 -12.56 15.51
CA ARG A 93 5.16 -11.53 14.73
C ARG A 93 4.43 -12.15 13.54
N LEU A 94 5.05 -13.10 12.85
CA LEU A 94 4.43 -13.81 11.74
C LEU A 94 3.24 -14.65 12.23
N ASP A 95 3.43 -15.36 13.34
CA ASP A 95 2.36 -16.11 14.01
C ASP A 95 1.21 -15.20 14.44
N ALA A 96 1.51 -14.07 15.09
CA ALA A 96 0.50 -13.08 15.49
C ALA A 96 -0.28 -12.55 14.29
N PHE A 97 0.37 -12.25 13.17
CA PHE A 97 -0.30 -11.82 11.95
C PHE A 97 -1.27 -12.89 11.40
N VAL A 98 -0.81 -14.14 11.32
CA VAL A 98 -1.61 -15.26 10.81
C VAL A 98 -2.81 -15.53 11.71
N ASP A 99 -2.62 -15.51 13.03
CA ASP A 99 -3.65 -15.86 14.00
C ASP A 99 -4.66 -14.72 14.21
N LYS A 100 -4.20 -13.47 14.24
CA LYS A 100 -5.04 -12.28 14.53
C LYS A 100 -5.68 -11.66 13.30
N GLY A 101 -5.19 -11.97 12.11
CA GLY A 101 -5.79 -11.55 10.84
C GLY A 101 -7.28 -11.89 10.73
N PRO A 102 -7.66 -13.18 10.79
CA PRO A 102 -9.05 -13.60 10.75
C PRO A 102 -9.91 -12.99 11.87
N GLU A 103 -9.38 -12.88 13.10
CA GLU A 103 -10.10 -12.29 14.24
C GLU A 103 -10.47 -10.82 14.01
N LEU A 104 -9.54 -10.02 13.47
CA LEU A 104 -9.84 -8.65 13.05
C LEU A 104 -10.94 -8.63 11.99
N MET A 105 -10.83 -9.47 10.97
CA MET A 105 -11.81 -9.46 9.89
C MET A 105 -13.19 -9.87 10.37
N ASP A 106 -13.28 -10.80 11.33
CA ASP A 106 -14.53 -11.16 12.00
C ASP A 106 -15.11 -10.02 12.83
N LEU A 107 -14.28 -9.15 13.42
CA LEU A 107 -14.73 -7.93 14.07
C LEU A 107 -15.32 -6.95 13.05
N LEU A 108 -14.62 -6.70 11.94
CA LEU A 108 -15.06 -5.77 10.90
C LEU A 108 -16.37 -6.22 10.24
N ASP A 109 -16.53 -7.53 10.00
CA ASP A 109 -17.73 -8.14 9.40
C ASP A 109 -19.03 -7.93 10.22
N ARG A 110 -18.91 -7.54 11.50
CA ARG A 110 -20.08 -7.17 12.33
C ARG A 110 -20.72 -5.86 11.92
N SER A 111 -19.99 -5.00 11.22
CA SER A 111 -20.51 -3.72 10.75
C SER A 111 -21.20 -3.90 9.40
N PRO A 112 -22.42 -3.37 9.22
CA PRO A 112 -23.10 -3.39 7.92
C PRO A 112 -22.37 -2.56 6.85
N HIS A 113 -21.41 -1.72 7.25
CA HIS A 113 -20.61 -0.93 6.31
C HIS A 113 -19.44 -1.71 5.72
N MET A 114 -19.02 -2.82 6.31
CA MET A 114 -17.83 -3.57 5.88
C MET A 114 -18.20 -4.70 4.92
N GLU A 115 -18.58 -4.33 3.70
CA GLU A 115 -18.91 -5.30 2.66
C GLU A 115 -17.71 -5.59 1.76
N LEU A 116 -17.25 -6.83 1.79
CA LEU A 116 -16.03 -7.29 1.13
C LEU A 116 -16.33 -8.43 0.14
N TYR A 117 -15.48 -8.57 -0.88
CA TYR A 117 -15.53 -9.69 -1.83
C TYR A 117 -14.14 -10.24 -2.14
N TRP A 118 -14.05 -11.53 -2.46
CA TRP A 118 -12.81 -12.17 -2.91
C TRP A 118 -12.49 -11.80 -4.35
N VAL A 119 -11.27 -11.29 -4.58
CA VAL A 119 -10.74 -11.00 -5.91
C VAL A 119 -10.16 -12.29 -6.52
N LYS A 120 -11.05 -13.25 -6.79
CA LYS A 120 -10.66 -14.57 -7.29
C LYS A 120 -9.81 -14.47 -8.55
N GLY A 121 -8.65 -15.10 -8.52
CA GLY A 121 -7.70 -15.16 -9.63
C GLY A 121 -6.56 -14.14 -9.52
N TYR A 122 -6.65 -13.15 -8.62
CA TYR A 122 -5.51 -12.30 -8.31
C TYR A 122 -4.60 -13.07 -7.35
N SER A 123 -3.57 -13.73 -7.91
CA SER A 123 -2.70 -14.63 -7.17
C SER A 123 -1.96 -13.95 -6.02
N ASP A 124 -1.45 -14.78 -5.11
CA ASP A 124 -0.27 -14.36 -4.34
C ASP A 124 0.88 -14.01 -5.30
N TYR A 125 1.88 -13.27 -4.83
CA TYR A 125 2.95 -12.78 -5.72
C TYR A 125 3.96 -13.85 -6.07
N HIS A 126 4.14 -14.83 -5.18
CA HIS A 126 4.96 -16.02 -5.43
C HIS A 126 4.10 -17.29 -5.33
N PRO A 127 3.13 -17.49 -6.24
CA PRO A 127 2.17 -18.58 -6.14
C PRO A 127 2.80 -19.97 -6.38
N GLU A 128 4.01 -20.02 -6.92
CA GLU A 128 4.83 -21.22 -7.09
C GLU A 128 5.51 -21.70 -5.80
N TYR A 129 5.66 -20.84 -4.79
CA TYR A 129 6.21 -21.25 -3.50
C TYR A 129 5.23 -22.09 -2.70
N GLU A 130 5.77 -22.93 -1.81
CA GLU A 130 4.96 -23.75 -0.93
C GLU A 130 4.04 -22.88 -0.07
N GLY A 131 2.74 -23.18 -0.12
CA GLY A 131 1.71 -22.39 0.55
C GLY A 131 1.24 -21.15 -0.23
N GLY A 132 1.88 -20.80 -1.34
CA GLY A 132 1.42 -19.80 -2.30
C GLY A 132 0.12 -20.24 -3.00
N ARG A 133 -0.74 -19.26 -3.36
CA ARG A 133 -2.05 -19.51 -3.96
C ARG A 133 -2.17 -18.84 -5.34
N PRO A 134 -2.25 -19.61 -6.44
CA PRO A 134 -2.49 -19.09 -7.78
C PRO A 134 -3.84 -18.36 -7.95
N LEU A 135 -4.86 -18.74 -7.18
CA LEU A 135 -6.15 -18.02 -7.16
C LEU A 135 -6.17 -16.85 -6.18
N GLY A 136 -5.12 -16.76 -5.36
CA GLY A 136 -4.87 -15.79 -4.30
C GLY A 136 -5.94 -15.71 -3.22
N ARG A 137 -5.72 -14.76 -2.31
CA ARG A 137 -6.46 -14.58 -1.05
C ARG A 137 -6.76 -13.10 -0.77
N THR A 138 -6.59 -12.24 -1.77
CA THR A 138 -6.91 -10.82 -1.67
C THR A 138 -8.42 -10.60 -1.66
N ILE A 139 -8.87 -9.79 -0.71
CA ILE A 139 -10.26 -9.30 -0.66
C ILE A 139 -10.28 -7.79 -0.83
N GLU A 140 -11.40 -7.25 -1.32
CA GLU A 140 -11.59 -5.82 -1.53
C GLU A 140 -12.99 -5.39 -1.08
N CYS A 141 -13.13 -4.11 -0.73
CA CYS A 141 -14.45 -3.52 -0.52
C CYS A 141 -15.24 -3.46 -1.82
N ILE A 142 -16.54 -3.78 -1.73
CA ILE A 142 -17.44 -3.46 -2.83
C ILE A 142 -17.53 -1.92 -2.96
N PRO A 143 -17.86 -1.39 -4.16
CA PRO A 143 -18.02 0.04 -4.37
C PRO A 143 -18.94 0.70 -3.33
N PHE A 144 -18.64 1.94 -2.95
CA PHE A 144 -19.34 2.66 -1.88
C PHE A 144 -19.83 4.02 -2.37
N ASP A 145 -21.08 4.39 -2.04
CA ASP A 145 -21.62 5.72 -2.34
C ASP A 145 -21.25 6.68 -1.20
N THR A 146 -20.28 7.55 -1.46
CA THR A 146 -19.63 8.42 -0.47
C THR A 146 -20.54 9.48 0.11
N ARG A 147 -21.69 9.74 -0.52
CA ARG A 147 -22.75 10.60 0.05
C ARG A 147 -23.25 10.11 1.41
N ALA A 148 -23.12 8.81 1.70
CA ALA A 148 -23.44 8.24 3.00
C ALA A 148 -22.57 8.82 4.15
N LEU A 149 -21.38 9.35 3.83
CA LEU A 149 -20.51 10.04 4.78
C LEU A 149 -21.10 11.38 5.28
N LYS A 150 -22.05 11.97 4.54
CA LYS A 150 -22.62 13.30 4.78
C LYS A 150 -21.52 14.37 4.81
N GLU A 151 -21.45 15.18 5.88
CA GLU A 151 -20.47 16.25 6.03
C GLU A 151 -19.02 15.77 5.93
N ASP A 152 -18.73 14.52 6.31
CA ASP A 152 -17.38 13.94 6.21
C ASP A 152 -16.96 13.66 4.75
N GLU A 153 -17.88 13.67 3.78
CA GLU A 153 -17.55 13.42 2.37
C GLU A 153 -16.52 14.44 1.85
N GLN A 154 -16.58 15.69 2.32
CA GLN A 154 -15.65 16.75 1.92
C GLN A 154 -14.21 16.49 2.39
N PHE A 155 -14.03 15.69 3.44
CA PHE A 155 -12.73 15.34 4.01
C PHE A 155 -12.20 14.01 3.47
N GLN A 156 -12.90 13.39 2.51
CA GLN A 156 -12.41 12.22 1.84
C GLN A 156 -11.32 12.61 0.83
N ARG A 157 -10.20 11.88 0.86
CA ARG A 157 -9.12 12.09 -0.12
C ARG A 157 -9.66 11.98 -1.55
N PRO A 158 -9.38 12.97 -2.43
CA PRO A 158 -9.77 12.88 -3.82
C PRO A 158 -9.04 11.74 -4.53
N ASN A 159 -9.61 11.23 -5.63
CA ASN A 159 -8.89 10.26 -6.45
C ASN A 159 -7.69 10.95 -7.08
N SER A 160 -6.54 10.30 -7.07
CA SER A 160 -5.35 10.76 -7.79
C SER A 160 -5.59 10.89 -9.31
N MET A 161 -6.64 10.23 -9.82
CA MET A 161 -7.07 10.31 -11.22
C MET A 161 -8.52 10.81 -11.33
N LYS A 162 -8.74 11.86 -12.15
CA LYS A 162 -10.06 12.30 -12.58
C LYS A 162 -10.52 11.45 -13.77
N GLY A 163 -11.12 10.29 -13.51
CA GLY A 163 -11.84 9.53 -14.54
C GLY A 163 -13.08 10.28 -15.05
N PRO A 164 -13.73 9.81 -16.13
CA PRO A 164 -15.02 10.35 -16.57
C PRO A 164 -16.01 10.42 -15.40
N LEU A 165 -16.78 11.51 -15.30
CA LEU A 165 -17.68 11.79 -14.17
C LEU A 165 -18.48 10.55 -13.76
N GLY A 166 -18.16 9.98 -12.59
CA GLY A 166 -18.90 8.85 -12.02
C GLY A 166 -18.47 7.45 -12.48
N LEU A 167 -17.37 7.28 -13.24
CA LEU A 167 -16.83 5.96 -13.51
C LEU A 167 -16.12 5.41 -12.26
N TRP A 168 -16.52 4.21 -11.84
CA TRP A 168 -15.79 3.44 -10.83
C TRP A 168 -15.36 2.08 -11.40
N VAL A 169 -14.14 1.69 -11.07
CA VAL A 169 -13.47 0.49 -11.58
C VAL A 169 -12.94 -0.28 -10.37
N THR A 170 -13.35 -1.55 -10.24
CA THR A 170 -12.75 -2.51 -9.30
C THR A 170 -11.49 -3.14 -9.91
N SER A 171 -10.64 -3.80 -9.12
CA SER A 171 -9.45 -4.49 -9.67
C SER A 171 -9.83 -5.55 -10.71
N LYS A 172 -10.96 -6.25 -10.50
CA LYS A 172 -11.53 -7.18 -11.48
C LYS A 172 -12.00 -6.48 -12.76
N ASP A 173 -12.65 -5.32 -12.63
CA ASP A 173 -13.07 -4.54 -13.80
C ASP A 173 -11.83 -4.03 -14.56
N TYR A 174 -10.77 -3.60 -13.87
CA TYR A 174 -9.54 -3.12 -14.51
C TYR A 174 -8.87 -4.21 -15.36
N HIS A 175 -8.73 -5.42 -14.81
CA HIS A 175 -8.27 -6.60 -15.54
C HIS A 175 -9.06 -6.80 -16.85
N ASP A 176 -10.40 -6.77 -16.78
CA ASP A 176 -11.23 -7.01 -17.96
C ASP A 176 -11.22 -5.82 -18.94
N LEU A 177 -11.22 -4.58 -18.44
CA LEU A 177 -11.21 -3.35 -19.24
C LEU A 177 -9.89 -3.15 -19.99
N ALA A 178 -8.76 -3.56 -19.41
CA ALA A 178 -7.46 -3.57 -20.10
C ALA A 178 -7.49 -4.40 -21.39
N MET A 179 -8.40 -5.38 -21.48
CA MET A 179 -8.58 -6.28 -22.61
C MET A 179 -9.75 -5.90 -23.53
N VAL A 180 -10.26 -4.66 -23.47
CA VAL A 180 -11.43 -4.20 -24.24
C VAL A 180 -11.29 -4.40 -25.76
N LYS A 181 -10.08 -4.26 -26.31
CA LYS A 181 -9.82 -4.48 -27.75
C LYS A 181 -9.55 -5.94 -28.11
N ARG A 182 -9.39 -6.83 -27.12
CA ARG A 182 -8.93 -8.22 -27.31
C ARG A 182 -10.01 -9.25 -27.02
N THR A 183 -10.84 -9.05 -26.01
CA THR A 183 -11.81 -10.06 -25.55
C THR A 183 -13.26 -9.56 -25.59
N TRP A 184 -14.20 -10.49 -25.78
CA TRP A 184 -15.63 -10.20 -25.63
C TRP A 184 -15.99 -9.78 -24.20
N LYS A 185 -15.33 -10.38 -23.19
CA LYS A 185 -15.49 -10.03 -21.78
C LYS A 185 -15.11 -8.57 -21.54
N GLY A 186 -13.98 -8.11 -22.09
CA GLY A 186 -13.56 -6.71 -22.01
C GLY A 186 -14.50 -5.74 -22.72
N ARG A 187 -15.00 -6.08 -23.91
CA ARG A 187 -16.04 -5.29 -24.59
C ARG A 187 -17.31 -5.17 -23.75
N LYS A 188 -17.78 -6.27 -23.17
CA LYS A 188 -18.93 -6.26 -22.25
C LYS A 188 -18.64 -5.40 -21.01
N ALA A 189 -17.45 -5.50 -20.43
CA ALA A 189 -17.03 -4.67 -19.30
C ALA A 189 -17.08 -3.17 -19.66
N SER A 190 -16.67 -2.77 -20.86
CA SER A 190 -16.77 -1.37 -21.30
C SER A 190 -18.21 -0.86 -21.45
N LEU A 191 -19.14 -1.70 -21.92
CA LEU A 191 -20.57 -1.34 -21.97
C LEU A 191 -21.16 -1.17 -20.56
N VAL A 192 -20.78 -2.06 -19.64
CA VAL A 192 -21.17 -1.97 -18.23
C VAL A 192 -20.57 -0.71 -17.59
N ALA A 193 -19.30 -0.39 -17.85
CA ALA A 193 -18.65 0.82 -17.39
C ALA A 193 -19.36 2.09 -17.89
N ALA A 194 -19.70 2.14 -19.19
CA ALA A 194 -20.45 3.25 -19.78
C ALA A 194 -21.85 3.40 -19.15
N TRP A 195 -22.56 2.29 -18.94
CA TRP A 195 -23.85 2.29 -18.24
C TRP A 195 -23.73 2.77 -16.78
N ARG A 196 -22.69 2.36 -16.05
CA ARG A 196 -22.43 2.81 -14.66
C ARG A 196 -22.21 4.31 -14.60
N VAL A 197 -21.42 4.87 -15.52
CA VAL A 197 -21.23 6.32 -15.66
C VAL A 197 -22.57 7.02 -15.84
N ALA A 198 -23.36 6.61 -16.85
CA ALA A 198 -24.66 7.20 -17.12
C ALA A 198 -25.62 7.08 -15.92
N SER A 199 -25.68 5.90 -15.28
CA SER A 199 -26.52 5.66 -14.10
C SER A 199 -26.13 6.56 -12.91
N ASN A 200 -24.83 6.73 -12.67
CA ASN A 200 -24.33 7.55 -11.57
C ASN A 200 -24.59 9.04 -11.79
N VAL A 201 -24.45 9.53 -13.02
CA VAL A 201 -24.80 10.91 -13.39
C VAL A 201 -26.31 11.13 -13.16
N VAL A 202 -27.17 10.23 -13.65
CA VAL A 202 -28.63 10.33 -13.48
C VAL A 202 -29.04 10.26 -12.01
N ARG A 203 -28.46 9.33 -11.24
CA ARG A 203 -28.78 9.11 -9.82
C ARG A 203 -28.00 10.02 -8.87
N ARG A 204 -27.14 10.89 -9.40
CA ARG A 204 -26.25 11.79 -8.66
C ARG A 204 -25.44 11.06 -7.58
N ARG A 205 -24.93 9.87 -7.90
CA ARG A 205 -24.16 9.01 -6.97
C ARG A 205 -22.69 9.41 -6.99
N HIS A 206 -22.06 9.41 -5.82
CA HIS A 206 -20.61 9.62 -5.70
C HIS A 206 -19.97 8.29 -5.35
N MET A 207 -19.61 7.50 -6.36
CA MET A 207 -19.12 6.14 -6.13
C MET A 207 -17.60 6.14 -5.95
N ALA A 208 -17.13 5.53 -4.87
CA ALA A 208 -15.73 5.20 -4.62
C ALA A 208 -15.49 3.69 -4.78
N THR A 209 -14.27 3.32 -5.18
CA THR A 209 -13.73 1.95 -5.19
C THR A 209 -12.36 1.90 -4.52
N GLY A 210 -11.83 0.69 -4.37
CA GLY A 210 -10.50 0.45 -3.85
C GLY A 210 -10.27 1.06 -2.47
N GLY A 211 -9.07 1.61 -2.26
CA GLY A 211 -8.64 2.17 -0.98
C GLY A 211 -9.54 3.28 -0.48
N ARG A 212 -10.02 4.13 -1.38
CA ARG A 212 -10.96 5.20 -1.07
C ARG A 212 -12.30 4.68 -0.54
N ALA A 213 -12.80 3.57 -1.09
CA ALA A 213 -14.02 2.92 -0.58
C ALA A 213 -13.77 2.25 0.77
N LEU A 214 -12.64 1.56 0.93
CA LEU A 214 -12.24 0.95 2.19
C LEU A 214 -12.21 1.97 3.33
N VAL A 215 -11.48 3.07 3.12
CA VAL A 215 -11.36 4.14 4.12
C VAL A 215 -12.72 4.80 4.41
N ALA A 216 -13.56 5.02 3.40
CA ALA A 216 -14.91 5.55 3.62
C ALA A 216 -15.77 4.63 4.49
N ARG A 217 -15.73 3.32 4.22
CA ARG A 217 -16.46 2.31 4.99
C ARG A 217 -15.94 2.25 6.43
N MET A 218 -14.62 2.23 6.63
CA MET A 218 -14.02 2.31 7.96
C MET A 218 -14.39 3.61 8.70
N ARG A 219 -14.47 4.73 7.99
CA ARG A 219 -14.95 5.99 8.59
C ARG A 219 -16.41 5.88 9.05
N MET A 220 -17.28 5.20 8.30
CA MET A 220 -18.65 4.94 8.77
C MET A 220 -18.67 4.10 10.05
N VAL A 221 -17.82 3.06 10.15
CA VAL A 221 -17.70 2.26 11.39
C VAL A 221 -17.26 3.13 12.57
N LEU A 222 -16.27 4.01 12.38
CA LEU A 222 -15.82 4.94 13.42
C LEU A 222 -16.92 5.93 13.84
N LYS A 223 -17.75 6.41 12.89
CA LYS A 223 -18.89 7.30 13.19
C LYS A 223 -19.95 6.59 14.02
N ASP A 224 -20.30 5.36 13.66
CA ASP A 224 -21.27 4.56 14.43
C ASP A 224 -20.76 4.24 15.85
N ALA A 225 -19.44 4.06 16.00
CA ALA A 225 -18.78 3.84 17.27
C ALA A 225 -18.53 5.13 18.09
N GLY A 226 -18.85 6.31 17.55
CA GLY A 226 -18.67 7.59 18.22
C GLY A 226 -17.21 8.04 18.37
N VAL A 227 -16.28 7.49 17.59
CA VAL A 227 -14.84 7.81 17.71
C VAL A 227 -14.53 9.17 17.06
N PRO A 228 -14.00 10.14 17.81
CA PRO A 228 -13.56 11.41 17.27
C PRO A 228 -12.36 11.26 16.33
N LEU A 229 -12.37 12.04 15.25
CA LEU A 229 -11.26 12.15 14.29
C LEU A 229 -10.90 13.63 14.12
N TRP A 230 -9.70 14.01 14.54
CA TRP A 230 -9.18 15.36 14.39
C TRP A 230 -8.24 15.42 13.19
N LEU A 231 -8.70 16.04 12.11
CA LEU A 231 -7.88 16.34 10.94
C LEU A 231 -7.05 17.61 11.17
N LYS A 232 -6.07 17.86 10.31
CA LYS A 232 -5.15 19.00 10.42
C LYS A 232 -4.52 19.12 11.82
N THR A 233 -4.23 17.97 12.43
CA THR A 233 -3.66 17.86 13.77
C THR A 233 -2.35 17.09 13.66
N SER A 234 -1.22 17.81 13.66
CA SER A 234 0.10 17.23 13.44
C SER A 234 0.78 16.92 14.75
N MET A 235 1.04 15.65 15.04
CA MET A 235 1.91 15.27 16.17
C MET A 235 3.31 15.85 15.96
N THR A 236 3.87 16.47 17.00
CA THR A 236 5.22 17.04 16.99
C THR A 236 6.16 16.27 17.91
N GLU A 237 5.67 15.82 19.07
CA GLU A 237 6.48 15.14 20.09
C GLU A 237 5.69 14.08 20.86
N LEU A 238 6.38 13.04 21.33
CA LEU A 238 5.87 12.08 22.31
C LEU A 238 6.13 12.63 23.73
N ILE A 239 5.12 12.59 24.59
CA ILE A 239 5.24 12.99 25.99
C ILE A 239 5.54 11.76 26.83
N VAL A 240 6.61 11.82 27.62
CA VAL A 240 7.03 10.74 28.53
C VAL A 240 6.88 11.15 30.00
N ASP A 241 6.54 10.20 30.86
CA ASP A 241 6.49 10.41 32.31
C ASP A 241 7.86 10.19 32.99
N GLY A 242 7.90 10.33 34.32
CA GLY A 242 9.13 10.14 35.11
C GLY A 242 9.66 8.70 35.12
N THR A 243 8.91 7.71 34.62
CA THR A 243 9.34 6.33 34.43
C THR A 243 9.90 6.06 33.03
N GLY A 244 9.74 7.03 32.11
CA GLY A 244 10.09 6.89 30.70
C GLY A 244 9.00 6.26 29.84
N ALA A 245 7.79 6.06 30.38
CA ALA A 245 6.64 5.57 29.63
C ALA A 245 6.00 6.70 28.81
N VAL A 246 5.58 6.39 27.59
CA VAL A 246 4.83 7.32 26.74
C VAL A 246 3.40 7.44 27.26
N VAL A 247 3.02 8.67 27.61
CA VAL A 247 1.74 9.01 28.25
C VAL A 247 0.90 9.99 27.43
N GLY A 248 1.36 10.38 26.25
CA GLY A 248 0.62 11.30 25.37
C GLY A 248 1.47 11.86 24.25
N VAL A 249 0.94 12.90 23.60
CA VAL A 249 1.64 13.65 22.54
C VAL A 249 1.44 15.15 22.66
N LEU A 250 2.41 15.91 22.15
CA LEU A 250 2.20 17.27 21.69
C LEU A 250 1.77 17.23 20.23
N ALA A 251 0.76 18.03 19.88
CA ALA A 251 0.32 18.20 18.51
C ALA A 251 0.01 19.67 18.20
N GLU A 252 0.18 20.07 16.95
CA GLU A 252 -0.25 21.37 16.43
C GLU A 252 -1.62 21.23 15.77
N ARG A 253 -2.58 22.04 16.21
CA ARG A 253 -3.94 22.08 15.69
C ARG A 253 -4.45 23.52 15.66
N ASP A 254 -4.97 23.95 14.51
CA ASP A 254 -5.52 25.30 14.32
C ASP A 254 -4.56 26.43 14.75
N GLY A 255 -3.25 26.20 14.59
CA GLY A 255 -2.18 27.14 14.97
C GLY A 255 -1.87 27.18 16.47
N GLN A 256 -2.37 26.22 17.24
CA GLN A 256 -2.12 26.08 18.67
C GLN A 256 -1.50 24.72 18.99
N THR A 257 -0.53 24.72 19.90
CA THR A 257 -0.02 23.50 20.52
C THR A 257 -1.07 22.95 21.48
N VAL A 258 -1.44 21.68 21.32
CA VAL A 258 -2.34 20.94 22.20
C VAL A 258 -1.64 19.71 22.79
N ARG A 259 -1.89 19.44 24.06
CA ARG A 259 -1.37 18.30 24.82
C ARG A 259 -2.46 17.24 24.97
N ILE A 260 -2.23 16.07 24.38
CA ILE A 260 -3.21 14.97 24.37
C ILE A 260 -2.65 13.81 25.21
N GLY A 261 -3.27 13.54 26.35
CA GLY A 261 -2.91 12.42 27.23
C GLY A 261 -3.52 11.10 26.76
N ALA A 262 -2.81 9.99 26.99
CA ALA A 262 -3.21 8.64 26.64
C ALA A 262 -2.93 7.66 27.81
N ARG A 263 -3.98 7.19 28.50
CA ARG A 263 -3.84 6.38 29.74
C ARG A 263 -3.29 4.97 29.51
N ARG A 264 -3.47 4.42 28.31
CA ARG A 264 -3.14 3.03 27.92
C ARG A 264 -2.18 2.95 26.74
N GLY A 265 -1.76 4.11 26.22
CA GLY A 265 -0.69 4.25 25.25
C GLY A 265 -1.08 4.95 23.94
N VAL A 266 -0.05 5.19 23.13
CA VAL A 266 -0.10 5.89 21.85
C VAL A 266 0.29 4.92 20.73
N LEU A 267 -0.55 4.83 19.70
CA LEU A 267 -0.25 4.11 18.47
C LEU A 267 0.21 5.08 17.37
N LEU A 268 1.40 4.83 16.84
CA LEU A 268 1.91 5.48 15.64
C LEU A 268 1.51 4.68 14.39
N ALA A 269 0.58 5.22 13.62
CA ALA A 269 0.11 4.72 12.32
C ALA A 269 0.30 5.79 11.23
N THR A 270 1.44 6.48 11.28
CA THR A 270 1.73 7.74 10.58
C THR A 270 2.25 7.60 9.14
N GLY A 271 2.33 6.37 8.61
CA GLY A 271 2.99 6.10 7.34
C GLY A 271 4.52 6.08 7.46
N GLY A 272 5.19 6.01 6.31
CA GLY A 272 6.65 5.95 6.22
C GLY A 272 7.29 7.32 6.04
N PHE A 273 8.50 7.34 5.47
CA PHE A 273 9.28 8.55 5.16
C PHE A 273 9.40 8.83 3.66
N ASP A 274 8.43 8.34 2.90
CA ASP A 274 8.39 8.32 1.43
C ASP A 274 8.64 9.68 0.79
N HIS A 275 8.22 10.78 1.42
CA HIS A 275 8.40 12.15 0.94
C HIS A 275 9.36 12.99 1.80
N ASN A 276 10.20 12.35 2.62
CA ASN A 276 11.27 13.02 3.37
C ASN A 276 12.61 12.80 2.68
N GLN A 277 13.05 13.80 1.89
CA GLN A 277 14.25 13.67 1.07
C GLN A 277 15.53 13.42 1.89
N ASP A 278 15.61 13.95 3.11
CA ASP A 278 16.76 13.75 3.99
C ASP A 278 16.82 12.30 4.48
N MET A 279 15.68 11.74 4.89
CA MET A 279 15.60 10.32 5.27
C MET A 279 15.83 9.39 4.07
N ARG A 280 15.27 9.72 2.90
CA ARG A 280 15.55 8.98 1.66
C ARG A 280 17.04 8.96 1.34
N ALA A 281 17.70 10.11 1.40
CA ALA A 281 19.14 10.21 1.14
C ALA A 281 20.00 9.50 2.19
N LYS A 282 19.52 9.45 3.45
CA LYS A 282 20.20 8.76 4.54
C LYS A 282 20.11 7.24 4.43
N TYR A 283 18.93 6.70 4.09
CA TYR A 283 18.67 5.27 4.24
C TYR A 283 18.49 4.51 2.93
N LEU A 284 17.86 5.09 1.90
CA LEU A 284 17.54 4.36 0.67
C LEU A 284 18.76 4.17 -0.23
N PRO A 285 18.79 3.12 -1.05
CA PRO A 285 19.85 2.89 -2.02
C PRO A 285 19.97 4.07 -2.99
N ARG A 286 21.19 4.34 -3.45
CA ARG A 286 21.55 5.50 -4.30
C ARG A 286 20.54 5.79 -5.42
N HIS A 287 20.07 4.75 -6.11
CA HIS A 287 19.15 4.88 -7.24
C HIS A 287 17.66 4.97 -6.84
N GLY A 288 17.32 4.71 -5.58
CA GLY A 288 15.98 4.90 -5.00
C GLY A 288 15.82 6.22 -4.22
N VAL A 289 16.89 7.01 -4.07
CA VAL A 289 16.87 8.30 -3.35
C VAL A 289 15.87 9.33 -3.91
N PRO A 290 15.70 9.51 -5.24
CA PRO A 290 14.74 10.49 -5.77
C PRO A 290 13.30 10.24 -5.29
N ASP A 291 12.55 11.30 -4.98
CA ASP A 291 11.12 11.19 -4.62
C ASP A 291 10.26 10.86 -5.86
N VAL A 292 10.14 9.56 -6.12
CA VAL A 292 9.24 8.96 -7.11
C VAL A 292 8.17 8.14 -6.38
N SER A 293 7.64 8.66 -5.26
CA SER A 293 6.64 7.95 -4.47
C SER A 293 5.22 8.23 -4.93
N ALA A 294 4.41 7.17 -4.99
CA ALA A 294 2.95 7.23 -5.14
C ALA A 294 2.22 7.20 -3.77
N GLY A 295 2.97 7.28 -2.67
CA GLY A 295 2.45 7.41 -1.31
C GLY A 295 1.69 8.72 -1.07
N ALA A 296 1.08 8.84 0.11
CA ALA A 296 0.48 10.08 0.54
C ALA A 296 1.58 11.10 0.85
N ARG A 297 1.43 12.33 0.35
CA ARG A 297 2.38 13.44 0.54
C ARG A 297 2.67 13.75 2.01
N GLU A 298 1.75 13.39 2.89
CA GLU A 298 1.88 13.49 4.32
C GLU A 298 2.91 12.52 4.92
N ASN A 299 3.39 11.49 4.21
CA ASN A 299 4.32 10.52 4.78
C ASN A 299 5.76 11.07 4.81
N THR A 300 6.13 11.73 5.91
CA THR A 300 7.43 12.39 6.11
C THR A 300 8.28 11.77 7.22
N GLY A 301 7.88 10.62 7.76
CA GLY A 301 8.64 9.88 8.77
C GLY A 301 8.50 10.39 10.20
N ASP A 302 7.54 11.28 10.48
CA ASP A 302 7.45 11.97 11.78
C ASP A 302 7.32 11.01 12.97
N GLY A 303 6.51 9.95 12.84
CA GLY A 303 6.37 8.92 13.87
C GLY A 303 7.64 8.10 14.07
N ILE A 304 8.36 7.79 12.99
CA ILE A 304 9.65 7.08 13.05
C ILE A 304 10.67 7.94 13.81
N VAL A 305 10.79 9.21 13.43
CA VAL A 305 11.70 10.16 14.09
C VAL A 305 11.35 10.35 15.57
N ALA A 306 10.05 10.43 15.90
CA ALA A 306 9.61 10.54 17.29
C ALA A 306 9.98 9.30 18.11
N GLY A 307 9.83 8.09 17.55
CA GLY A 307 10.28 6.85 18.20
C GLY A 307 11.79 6.78 18.37
N GLN A 308 12.57 7.12 17.34
CA GLN A 308 14.04 7.14 17.40
C GLN A 308 14.57 8.09 18.48
N LYS A 309 13.92 9.24 18.70
CA LYS A 309 14.26 10.17 19.81
C LYS A 309 14.15 9.53 21.20
N LEU A 310 13.33 8.49 21.36
CA LEU A 310 13.18 7.72 22.59
C LEU A 310 14.06 6.45 22.65
N GLY A 311 14.96 6.27 21.67
CA GLY A 311 15.86 5.11 21.57
C GLY A 311 15.23 3.89 20.92
N ALA A 312 14.13 4.04 20.17
CA ALA A 312 13.54 2.94 19.41
C ALA A 312 14.50 2.43 18.33
N ALA A 313 14.60 1.11 18.23
CA ALA A 313 15.28 0.46 17.11
C ALA A 313 14.49 0.66 15.82
N VAL A 314 15.21 0.67 14.70
CA VAL A 314 14.63 0.71 13.35
C VAL A 314 15.20 -0.41 12.50
N ASP A 315 14.41 -0.89 11.55
CA ASP A 315 14.81 -1.96 10.63
C ASP A 315 14.19 -1.73 9.24
N LEU A 316 14.78 -2.37 8.22
CA LEU A 316 14.38 -2.29 6.80
C LEU A 316 14.36 -0.86 6.23
N MET A 317 15.12 0.06 6.83
CA MET A 317 15.13 1.49 6.48
C MET A 317 15.63 1.74 5.05
N ASP A 318 16.35 0.79 4.47
CA ASP A 318 16.87 0.81 3.11
C ASP A 318 15.88 0.29 2.05
N ASP A 319 14.67 -0.13 2.46
CA ASP A 319 13.71 -0.76 1.55
C ASP A 319 12.35 -0.04 1.48
N ALA A 320 11.64 -0.28 0.38
CA ALA A 320 10.32 0.25 0.14
C ALA A 320 9.39 -0.76 -0.52
N TRP A 321 8.10 -0.43 -0.56
CA TRP A 321 7.14 -1.10 -1.42
C TRP A 321 7.37 -0.64 -2.86
N TRP A 322 8.53 -1.02 -3.41
CA TRP A 322 9.01 -0.55 -4.70
C TRP A 322 8.05 -0.86 -5.83
N MET A 323 8.01 0.02 -6.81
CA MET A 323 7.11 -0.07 -7.96
C MET A 323 7.73 0.65 -9.16
N PRO A 324 7.93 -0.04 -10.30
CA PRO A 324 8.40 0.60 -11.51
C PRO A 324 7.38 1.65 -11.93
N SER A 325 7.83 2.87 -12.20
CA SER A 325 6.94 4.02 -12.31
C SER A 325 7.28 4.93 -13.49
N VAL A 326 6.27 5.61 -14.01
CA VAL A 326 6.40 6.67 -15.03
C VAL A 326 6.06 8.00 -14.38
N LEU A 327 6.92 9.00 -14.58
CA LEU A 327 6.64 10.37 -14.16
C LEU A 327 5.75 11.04 -15.22
N HIS A 328 4.52 11.38 -14.83
CA HIS A 328 3.66 12.21 -15.66
C HIS A 328 4.24 13.63 -15.75
N PRO A 329 4.23 14.29 -16.91
CA PRO A 329 4.75 15.66 -17.08
C PRO A 329 4.10 16.72 -16.17
N MET A 330 2.94 16.41 -15.57
CA MET A 330 2.24 17.26 -14.60
C MET A 330 2.58 16.92 -13.14
N GLY A 331 3.64 16.12 -12.89
CA GLY A 331 4.15 15.81 -11.55
C GLY A 331 3.46 14.62 -10.83
N ALA A 332 2.57 13.89 -11.51
CA ALA A 332 1.98 12.67 -10.95
C ALA A 332 2.91 11.47 -11.18
N VAL A 333 3.02 10.58 -10.19
CA VAL A 333 3.71 9.29 -10.33
C VAL A 333 2.69 8.24 -10.78
N ILE A 334 2.98 7.55 -11.88
CA ILE A 334 2.13 6.50 -12.43
C ILE A 334 2.79 5.14 -12.21
N PRO A 335 2.32 4.33 -11.25
CA PRO A 335 2.86 2.99 -11.04
C PRO A 335 2.50 2.07 -12.21
N LEU A 336 3.47 1.28 -12.68
CA LEU A 336 3.29 0.30 -13.75
C LEU A 336 2.99 -1.07 -13.17
N VAL A 337 1.71 -1.45 -13.24
CA VAL A 337 1.24 -2.75 -12.73
C VAL A 337 0.94 -3.69 -13.89
N SER A 338 -0.14 -3.42 -14.63
CA SER A 338 -0.57 -4.28 -15.73
C SER A 338 0.25 -4.07 -17.00
N GLU A 339 0.80 -2.87 -17.17
CA GLU A 339 1.59 -2.48 -18.34
C GLU A 339 2.76 -3.42 -18.57
N ARG A 340 3.36 -3.93 -17.49
CA ARG A 340 4.47 -4.89 -17.53
C ARG A 340 4.13 -6.26 -18.08
N CYS A 341 2.84 -6.57 -18.20
CA CYS A 341 2.34 -7.81 -18.79
C CYS A 341 1.93 -7.64 -20.26
N ILE A 342 2.10 -6.44 -20.85
CA ILE A 342 1.81 -6.20 -22.26
C ILE A 342 2.66 -7.14 -23.13
N PRO A 343 2.08 -7.95 -24.03
CA PRO A 343 2.84 -9.00 -24.68
C PRO A 343 3.95 -8.52 -25.64
N PRO A 344 3.70 -7.58 -26.58
CA PRO A 344 4.74 -7.08 -27.47
C PRO A 344 5.49 -5.91 -26.82
N SER A 345 6.19 -6.21 -25.73
CA SER A 345 7.08 -5.27 -25.06
C SER A 345 8.22 -5.95 -24.29
N VAL A 346 9.30 -5.23 -24.05
CA VAL A 346 10.40 -5.60 -23.14
C VAL A 346 10.80 -4.38 -22.30
N ILE A 347 11.45 -4.60 -21.17
CA ILE A 347 12.09 -3.51 -20.41
C ILE A 347 13.60 -3.72 -20.42
N VAL A 348 14.33 -2.70 -20.87
CA VAL A 348 15.78 -2.76 -21.04
C VAL A 348 16.51 -1.75 -20.17
N ASN A 349 17.72 -2.08 -19.75
CA ASN A 349 18.62 -1.18 -19.04
C ASN A 349 19.29 -0.15 -19.98
N GLY A 350 20.18 0.69 -19.43
CA GLY A 350 20.95 1.69 -20.20
C GLY A 350 21.92 1.11 -21.25
N ARG A 351 22.10 -0.22 -21.33
CA ARG A 351 22.87 -0.89 -22.38
C ARG A 351 21.99 -1.45 -23.50
N GLY A 352 20.66 -1.41 -23.35
CA GLY A 352 19.70 -2.00 -24.29
C GLY A 352 19.45 -3.50 -24.06
N GLU A 353 19.79 -4.01 -22.87
CA GLU A 353 19.62 -5.42 -22.49
C GLU A 353 18.46 -5.59 -21.51
N ARG A 354 17.69 -6.68 -21.64
CA ARG A 354 16.81 -7.15 -20.55
C ARG A 354 17.68 -7.57 -19.37
N PHE A 355 17.15 -7.43 -18.15
CA PHE A 355 17.88 -7.75 -16.92
C PHE A 355 17.10 -8.61 -15.93
N THR A 356 15.78 -8.71 -16.09
CA THR A 356 14.89 -9.52 -15.26
C THR A 356 13.59 -9.84 -16.02
N ASN A 357 12.72 -10.64 -15.41
CA ASN A 357 11.35 -10.86 -15.87
C ASN A 357 10.53 -9.56 -15.68
N GLU A 358 10.09 -8.96 -16.77
CA GLU A 358 9.31 -7.73 -16.71
C GLU A 358 8.00 -7.88 -15.92
N SER A 359 7.39 -9.07 -15.94
CA SER A 359 6.09 -9.36 -15.34
C SER A 359 6.18 -9.91 -13.90
N SER A 360 7.37 -10.05 -13.32
CA SER A 360 7.58 -10.50 -11.93
C SER A 360 6.92 -9.56 -10.90
N PRO A 361 6.81 -9.92 -9.62
CA PRO A 361 6.29 -8.99 -8.63
C PRO A 361 7.08 -7.68 -8.61
N TYR A 362 6.36 -6.57 -8.49
CA TYR A 362 6.91 -5.23 -8.75
C TYR A 362 8.05 -4.84 -7.79
N VAL A 363 8.06 -5.39 -6.56
CA VAL A 363 9.16 -5.20 -5.62
C VAL A 363 10.42 -5.88 -6.14
N ASN A 364 10.34 -7.15 -6.54
CA ASN A 364 11.47 -7.89 -7.10
C ASN A 364 12.02 -7.22 -8.36
N PHE A 365 11.14 -6.78 -9.26
CA PHE A 365 11.57 -6.07 -10.47
C PHE A 365 12.42 -4.84 -10.15
N VAL A 366 12.01 -4.04 -9.14
CA VAL A 366 12.74 -2.83 -8.79
C VAL A 366 13.96 -3.12 -7.93
N HIS A 367 13.98 -4.18 -7.12
CA HIS A 367 15.21 -4.66 -6.49
C HIS A 367 16.27 -4.98 -7.54
N ASP A 368 15.93 -5.78 -8.56
CA ASP A 368 16.82 -6.06 -9.68
C ASP A 368 17.24 -4.77 -10.43
N GLN A 369 16.31 -3.82 -10.56
CA GLN A 369 16.57 -2.52 -11.17
C GLN A 369 17.58 -1.69 -10.36
N LEU A 370 17.45 -1.66 -9.03
CA LEU A 370 18.30 -0.88 -8.13
C LEU A 370 19.68 -1.53 -8.00
N ASP A 371 19.75 -2.84 -7.80
CA ASP A 371 20.98 -3.61 -7.64
C ASP A 371 21.84 -3.57 -8.91
N GLY A 372 21.19 -3.63 -10.08
CA GLY A 372 21.86 -3.48 -11.37
C GLY A 372 22.21 -2.03 -11.76
N GLY A 373 21.78 -1.04 -10.98
CA GLY A 373 21.93 0.39 -11.33
C GLY A 373 21.19 0.77 -12.62
N HIS A 374 20.05 0.14 -12.89
CA HIS A 374 19.25 0.28 -14.10
C HIS A 374 18.19 1.39 -13.99
N VAL A 375 18.58 2.56 -13.46
CA VAL A 375 17.68 3.72 -13.29
C VAL A 375 18.17 4.92 -14.12
N PRO A 376 17.39 5.38 -15.12
CA PRO A 376 16.12 4.81 -15.57
C PRO A 376 16.32 3.52 -16.39
N ALA A 377 15.28 2.70 -16.44
CA ALA A 377 15.11 1.66 -17.45
C ALA A 377 14.19 2.17 -18.58
N TRP A 378 14.17 1.47 -19.71
CA TRP A 378 13.33 1.83 -20.86
C TRP A 378 12.34 0.71 -21.17
N PHE A 379 11.04 1.03 -21.04
CA PHE A 379 9.97 0.17 -21.51
C PHE A 379 9.84 0.32 -23.01
N VAL A 380 10.17 -0.72 -23.79
CA VAL A 380 10.15 -0.73 -25.25
C VAL A 380 8.95 -1.52 -25.75
N MET A 381 8.13 -0.93 -26.60
CA MET A 381 6.96 -1.58 -27.20
C MET A 381 6.73 -1.13 -28.64
N ASP A 382 5.97 -1.90 -29.40
CA ASP A 382 5.64 -1.57 -30.78
C ASP A 382 4.24 -0.93 -30.92
N ASN A 383 3.84 -0.62 -32.15
CA ASN A 383 2.54 -0.03 -32.44
C ASN A 383 1.38 -1.03 -32.23
N LYS A 384 1.64 -2.34 -32.31
CA LYS A 384 0.66 -3.39 -31.99
C LYS A 384 0.31 -3.32 -30.50
N ALA A 385 1.30 -3.18 -29.61
CA ALA A 385 1.08 -2.91 -28.19
C ALA A 385 0.27 -1.62 -28.00
N LYS A 386 0.77 -0.49 -28.54
CA LYS A 386 0.17 0.84 -28.38
C LYS A 386 -1.29 0.91 -28.82
N SER A 387 -1.65 0.15 -29.86
CA SER A 387 -2.99 0.13 -30.43
C SER A 387 -3.99 -0.73 -29.64
N ARG A 388 -3.50 -1.73 -28.89
CA ARG A 388 -4.32 -2.78 -28.24
C ARG A 388 -4.48 -2.60 -26.74
N TYR A 389 -3.46 -2.10 -26.04
CA TYR A 389 -3.42 -2.06 -24.57
C TYR A 389 -3.34 -0.63 -24.04
N PRO A 390 -3.94 -0.34 -22.86
CA PRO A 390 -3.71 0.91 -22.18
C PRO A 390 -2.27 0.96 -21.66
N PHE A 391 -1.69 2.16 -21.58
CA PHE A 391 -0.36 2.34 -21.01
C PHE A 391 -0.29 3.67 -20.28
N ALA A 392 0.14 3.66 -19.01
CA ALA A 392 0.33 4.87 -18.20
C ALA A 392 -0.87 5.82 -18.30
N GLN A 393 -2.07 5.27 -18.09
CA GLN A 393 -3.36 5.98 -18.14
C GLN A 393 -3.79 6.45 -19.56
N VAL A 394 -3.02 6.18 -20.60
CA VAL A 394 -3.40 6.46 -21.99
C VAL A 394 -4.14 5.26 -22.59
N LEU A 395 -5.32 5.52 -23.16
CA LEU A 395 -6.16 4.47 -23.74
C LEU A 395 -5.55 3.84 -25.02
N PRO A 396 -5.91 2.59 -25.35
CA PRO A 396 -5.43 1.91 -26.54
C PRO A 396 -5.68 2.68 -27.84
N GLY A 397 -4.63 2.91 -28.64
CA GLY A 397 -4.70 3.62 -29.92
C GLY A 397 -4.80 5.14 -29.82
N VAL A 398 -4.92 5.70 -28.61
CA VAL A 398 -4.83 7.16 -28.39
C VAL A 398 -3.36 7.56 -28.33
N PRO A 399 -2.89 8.59 -29.07
CA PRO A 399 -1.51 9.07 -28.95
C PRO A 399 -1.17 9.49 -27.51
N PHE A 400 0.10 9.33 -27.11
CA PHE A 400 0.56 9.98 -25.88
C PHE A 400 0.39 11.50 -25.99
N PRO A 401 0.01 12.21 -24.91
CA PRO A 401 -0.04 13.66 -24.90
C PRO A 401 1.33 14.28 -25.21
N GLN A 402 1.35 15.45 -25.86
CA GLN A 402 2.59 16.09 -26.32
C GLN A 402 3.62 16.29 -25.19
N GLY A 403 3.17 16.66 -23.99
CA GLY A 403 4.05 16.85 -22.83
C GLY A 403 4.87 15.61 -22.43
N PHE A 404 4.44 14.39 -22.77
CA PHE A 404 5.24 13.18 -22.54
C PHE A 404 6.45 13.11 -23.47
N TYR A 405 6.30 13.57 -24.71
CA TYR A 405 7.41 13.65 -25.65
C TYR A 405 8.33 14.82 -25.30
N ASP A 406 7.76 15.99 -24.97
CA ASP A 406 8.54 17.19 -24.67
C ASP A 406 9.42 17.04 -23.41
N SER A 407 8.98 16.22 -22.45
CA SER A 407 9.73 15.91 -21.22
C SER A 407 10.73 14.77 -21.37
N GLY A 408 10.80 14.11 -22.54
CA GLY A 408 11.66 12.93 -22.74
C GLY A 408 11.20 11.68 -21.98
N VAL A 409 9.96 11.67 -21.49
CA VAL A 409 9.37 10.47 -20.87
C VAL A 409 9.04 9.43 -21.94
N VAL A 410 8.62 9.86 -23.13
CA VAL A 410 8.30 8.99 -24.27
C VAL A 410 9.13 9.38 -25.49
N HIS A 411 9.74 8.37 -26.11
CA HIS A 411 10.37 8.48 -27.42
C HIS A 411 9.64 7.59 -28.43
N LYS A 412 9.61 8.02 -29.69
CA LYS A 412 8.98 7.30 -30.80
C LYS A 412 9.91 7.30 -32.01
N ALA A 413 10.05 6.16 -32.70
CA ALA A 413 10.78 6.09 -33.97
C ALA A 413 10.24 4.97 -34.88
N ASP A 414 10.55 5.02 -36.17
CA ASP A 414 10.03 4.04 -37.13
C ASP A 414 10.83 2.73 -37.11
N THR A 415 12.09 2.77 -36.66
CA THR A 415 12.95 1.60 -36.49
C THR A 415 13.49 1.50 -35.05
N LEU A 416 13.86 0.29 -34.62
CA LEU A 416 14.52 0.06 -33.33
C LEU A 416 15.89 0.75 -33.25
N ARG A 417 16.59 0.87 -34.38
CA ARG A 417 17.90 1.56 -34.44
C ARG A 417 17.73 3.05 -34.13
N ASP A 418 16.79 3.72 -34.80
CA ASP A 418 16.48 5.13 -34.54
C ASP A 418 15.93 5.34 -33.13
N LEU A 419 15.16 4.38 -32.60
CA LEU A 419 14.67 4.43 -31.23
C LEU A 419 15.83 4.36 -30.22
N ALA A 420 16.79 3.46 -30.46
CA ALA A 420 17.97 3.30 -29.61
C ALA A 420 18.80 4.58 -29.52
N GLU A 421 19.01 5.26 -30.65
CA GLU A 421 19.69 6.56 -30.70
C GLU A 421 18.97 7.61 -29.84
N LYS A 422 17.64 7.67 -29.91
CA LYS A 422 16.84 8.65 -29.13
C LYS A 422 16.89 8.44 -27.63
N ILE A 423 17.08 7.21 -27.16
CA ILE A 423 17.16 6.88 -25.73
C ILE A 423 18.61 6.68 -25.24
N GLY A 424 19.60 6.86 -26.11
CA GLY A 424 21.02 6.78 -25.77
C GLY A 424 21.53 5.37 -25.50
N VAL A 425 20.94 4.33 -26.09
CA VAL A 425 21.41 2.93 -25.97
C VAL A 425 22.04 2.44 -27.27
N LYS A 426 22.88 1.40 -27.21
CA LYS A 426 23.54 0.84 -28.40
C LYS A 426 22.51 0.15 -29.31
N ALA A 427 22.37 0.65 -30.53
CA ALA A 427 21.39 0.16 -31.51
C ALA A 427 21.48 -1.34 -31.77
N ASP A 428 22.68 -1.88 -32.00
CA ASP A 428 22.86 -3.32 -32.25
C ASP A 428 22.45 -4.17 -31.03
N THR A 429 22.68 -3.66 -29.81
CA THR A 429 22.28 -4.37 -28.59
C THR A 429 20.76 -4.39 -28.46
N LEU A 430 20.08 -3.25 -28.63
CA LEU A 430 18.62 -3.21 -28.54
C LEU A 430 17.95 -4.10 -29.61
N VAL A 431 18.45 -4.08 -30.84
CA VAL A 431 17.96 -4.94 -31.92
C VAL A 431 18.15 -6.41 -31.56
N ALA A 432 19.33 -6.81 -31.09
CA ALA A 432 19.60 -8.19 -30.68
C ALA A 432 18.71 -8.64 -29.51
N THR A 433 18.46 -7.76 -28.54
CA THR A 433 17.54 -8.02 -27.42
C THR A 433 16.12 -8.29 -27.92
N VAL A 434 15.61 -7.45 -28.83
CA VAL A 434 14.26 -7.63 -29.39
C VAL A 434 14.18 -8.88 -30.26
N ASP A 435 15.20 -9.16 -31.09
CA ASP A 435 15.23 -10.36 -31.93
C ASP A 435 15.25 -11.65 -31.10
N ARG A 436 16.01 -11.66 -30.00
CA ARG A 436 16.02 -12.77 -29.02
C ARG A 436 14.65 -12.94 -28.38
N PHE A 437 14.04 -11.86 -27.89
CA PHE A 437 12.71 -11.89 -27.30
C PHE A 437 11.63 -12.37 -28.28
N ASN A 438 11.70 -11.96 -29.54
CA ASN A 438 10.78 -12.42 -30.58
C ASN A 438 10.91 -13.95 -30.80
N GLY A 439 12.11 -14.51 -30.60
CA GLY A 439 12.31 -15.97 -30.54
C GLY A 439 11.45 -16.65 -29.47
N PHE A 440 11.41 -16.07 -28.27
CA PHE A 440 10.60 -16.54 -27.15
C PHE A 440 9.11 -16.38 -27.39
N ALA A 441 8.68 -15.29 -28.03
CA ALA A 441 7.28 -15.12 -28.43
C ALA A 441 6.82 -16.23 -29.39
N ARG A 442 7.70 -16.67 -30.32
CA ARG A 442 7.42 -17.77 -31.25
C ARG A 442 7.41 -19.14 -30.56
N SER A 443 8.35 -19.41 -29.65
CA SER A 443 8.38 -20.67 -28.89
C SER A 443 7.23 -20.74 -27.85
N GLY A 444 6.84 -19.59 -27.30
CA GLY A 444 5.91 -19.44 -26.19
C GLY A 444 6.58 -19.50 -24.81
N THR A 445 7.92 -19.55 -24.76
CA THR A 445 8.70 -19.70 -23.53
C THR A 445 9.85 -18.70 -23.55
N ASP A 446 9.93 -17.87 -22.52
CA ASP A 446 11.05 -16.96 -22.28
C ASP A 446 12.15 -17.71 -21.53
N GLU A 447 13.16 -18.17 -22.27
CA GLU A 447 14.27 -18.95 -21.71
C GLU A 447 15.27 -18.10 -20.93
N ASP A 448 15.21 -16.77 -21.02
CA ASP A 448 16.11 -15.89 -20.28
C ASP A 448 15.63 -15.66 -18.84
N PHE A 449 14.33 -15.37 -18.66
CA PHE A 449 13.80 -14.94 -17.36
C PHE A 449 12.45 -15.57 -16.98
N GLY A 450 11.90 -16.50 -17.78
CA GLY A 450 10.67 -17.21 -17.44
C GLY A 450 9.39 -16.35 -17.46
N ARG A 451 9.39 -15.23 -18.20
CA ARG A 451 8.21 -14.35 -18.30
C ARG A 451 6.97 -15.08 -18.79
N GLY A 452 5.91 -15.04 -17.97
CA GLY A 452 4.63 -15.70 -18.24
C GLY A 452 4.51 -17.12 -17.66
N ASP A 453 5.53 -17.62 -16.95
CA ASP A 453 5.49 -18.95 -16.32
C ASP A 453 4.65 -18.95 -15.03
N SER A 454 4.72 -17.88 -14.24
CA SER A 454 3.94 -17.74 -13.01
C SER A 454 2.48 -17.39 -13.28
N ALA A 455 1.59 -17.76 -12.35
CA ALA A 455 0.21 -17.31 -12.36
C ALA A 455 0.11 -15.78 -12.15
N TYR A 456 1.08 -15.19 -11.44
CA TYR A 456 1.16 -13.75 -11.22
C TYR A 456 1.37 -13.00 -12.53
N ASP A 457 2.40 -13.37 -13.29
CA ASP A 457 2.73 -12.77 -14.60
C ASP A 457 1.51 -12.73 -15.53
N ARG A 458 0.81 -13.87 -15.60
CA ARG A 458 -0.31 -14.06 -16.51
C ARG A 458 -1.57 -13.30 -16.10
N TYR A 459 -1.65 -12.79 -14.87
CA TYR A 459 -2.86 -12.16 -14.36
C TYR A 459 -3.30 -10.97 -15.21
N TYR A 460 -2.37 -10.10 -15.62
CA TYR A 460 -2.69 -8.97 -16.51
C TYR A 460 -2.33 -9.20 -17.98
N GLY A 461 -1.80 -10.38 -18.32
CA GLY A 461 -1.46 -10.76 -19.69
C GLY A 461 -2.69 -10.92 -20.60
N ASP A 462 -2.48 -10.95 -21.90
CA ASP A 462 -3.53 -11.16 -22.89
C ASP A 462 -3.90 -12.66 -22.99
N PRO A 463 -5.08 -13.08 -22.48
CA PRO A 463 -5.45 -14.49 -22.45
C PRO A 463 -5.78 -15.06 -23.85
N THR A 464 -5.75 -14.25 -24.90
CA THR A 464 -5.93 -14.70 -26.29
C THR A 464 -4.63 -15.19 -26.94
N MET A 465 -3.50 -15.05 -26.25
CA MET A 465 -2.17 -15.46 -26.72
C MET A 465 -1.81 -16.87 -26.18
N LYS A 466 -0.84 -17.55 -26.82
CA LYS A 466 -0.33 -18.85 -26.35
C LYS A 466 0.31 -18.72 -24.96
N ASN A 467 1.22 -17.76 -24.82
CA ASN A 467 1.68 -17.27 -23.53
C ASN A 467 1.09 -15.86 -23.36
N PRO A 468 0.30 -15.59 -22.30
CA PRO A 468 -0.36 -14.30 -22.12
C PRO A 468 0.57 -13.09 -22.05
N CYS A 469 1.86 -13.27 -21.83
CA CYS A 469 2.82 -12.18 -21.66
C CYS A 469 3.80 -12.04 -22.82
N LEU A 470 3.69 -12.86 -23.88
CA LEU A 470 4.65 -12.88 -24.99
C LEU A 470 3.96 -12.68 -26.35
N ASP A 471 4.46 -11.71 -27.12
CA ASP A 471 4.12 -11.47 -28.51
C ASP A 471 5.28 -10.75 -29.20
N GLU A 472 5.41 -10.90 -30.51
CA GLU A 472 6.54 -10.33 -31.25
C GLU A 472 6.46 -8.79 -31.32
N ILE A 473 7.59 -8.13 -31.13
CA ILE A 473 7.81 -6.69 -31.25
C ILE A 473 8.37 -6.43 -32.65
N VAL A 474 7.50 -6.15 -33.61
CA VAL A 474 7.88 -6.07 -35.04
C VAL A 474 7.20 -4.93 -35.78
N GLN A 475 6.15 -4.32 -35.23
CA GLN A 475 5.34 -3.35 -35.95
C GLN A 475 5.68 -1.91 -35.56
N GLY A 476 6.50 -1.25 -36.38
CA GLY A 476 6.74 0.19 -36.26
C GLY A 476 5.45 1.04 -36.38
N PRO A 477 5.43 2.27 -35.83
CA PRO A 477 6.48 2.89 -35.03
C PRO A 477 6.69 2.20 -33.68
N PHE A 478 7.92 2.21 -33.20
CA PHE A 478 8.31 1.74 -31.87
C PHE A 478 8.33 2.88 -30.87
N TYR A 479 8.09 2.54 -29.61
CA TYR A 479 8.03 3.46 -28.49
C TYR A 479 8.99 3.01 -27.39
N ALA A 480 9.67 3.96 -26.77
CA ALA A 480 10.42 3.75 -25.53
C ALA A 480 9.88 4.70 -24.47
N ILE A 481 9.53 4.18 -23.30
CA ILE A 481 8.99 4.94 -22.19
C ILE A 481 9.93 4.82 -21.00
N ARG A 482 10.32 5.96 -20.44
CA ARG A 482 11.24 6.05 -19.31
C ARG A 482 10.58 5.50 -18.05
N CYS A 483 11.21 4.51 -17.44
CA CYS A 483 10.76 3.82 -16.24
C CYS A 483 11.72 4.09 -15.08
N GLU A 484 11.21 4.73 -14.04
CA GLU A 484 11.91 5.06 -12.81
C GLU A 484 11.68 4.00 -11.73
N ALA A 485 12.60 3.94 -10.76
CA ALA A 485 12.40 3.20 -9.52
C ALA A 485 11.52 4.04 -8.58
N GLY A 486 10.20 3.82 -8.63
CA GLY A 486 9.24 4.45 -7.72
C GLY A 486 8.86 3.56 -6.55
N ASP A 487 8.00 4.06 -5.66
CA ASP A 487 7.53 3.30 -4.49
C ASP A 487 6.06 3.60 -4.16
N LEU A 488 5.40 2.68 -3.46
CA LEU A 488 4.05 2.86 -2.89
C LEU A 488 4.10 3.30 -1.41
N GLY A 489 5.28 3.74 -0.97
CA GLY A 489 5.66 4.00 0.39
C GLY A 489 6.83 3.11 0.84
N THR A 490 7.60 3.61 1.79
CA THR A 490 8.71 2.92 2.46
C THR A 490 8.18 1.82 3.39
N LYS A 491 8.99 0.79 3.63
CA LYS A 491 8.59 -0.35 4.49
C LYS A 491 9.45 -0.49 5.75
N GLY A 492 10.52 0.29 5.84
CA GLY A 492 11.33 0.43 7.03
C GLY A 492 10.71 1.37 8.07
N GLY A 493 10.94 1.06 9.33
CA GLY A 493 10.41 1.84 10.43
C GLY A 493 10.79 1.26 11.79
N LEU A 494 10.01 1.62 12.81
CA LEU A 494 10.23 1.19 14.19
C LEU A 494 10.10 -0.33 14.32
N VAL A 495 11.05 -0.97 15.02
CA VAL A 495 10.95 -2.39 15.36
C VAL A 495 9.83 -2.58 16.38
N THR A 496 8.97 -3.56 16.14
CA THR A 496 7.89 -3.94 17.06
C THR A 496 7.88 -5.42 17.38
N ASP A 497 7.32 -5.80 18.53
CA ASP A 497 7.07 -7.20 18.88
C ASP A 497 5.71 -7.71 18.36
N ALA A 498 5.36 -8.95 18.74
CA ALA A 498 4.09 -9.59 18.39
C ALA A 498 2.85 -8.89 18.97
N ASP A 499 3.01 -8.01 19.98
CA ASP A 499 1.96 -7.17 20.57
C ASP A 499 1.94 -5.75 19.96
N ALA A 500 2.69 -5.53 18.88
CA ALA A 500 2.88 -4.23 18.20
C ALA A 500 3.53 -3.14 19.07
N ARG A 501 4.17 -3.49 20.18
CA ARG A 501 4.88 -2.53 21.05
C ARG A 501 6.22 -2.17 20.43
N VAL A 502 6.62 -0.91 20.53
CA VAL A 502 7.91 -0.44 19.99
C VAL A 502 9.05 -0.92 20.87
N LEU A 503 10.12 -1.42 20.24
CA LEU A 503 11.30 -1.95 20.91
C LEU A 503 12.51 -1.01 20.78
N ARG A 504 13.39 -1.04 21.78
CA ARG A 504 14.74 -0.47 21.72
C ARG A 504 15.73 -1.44 21.08
N GLU A 505 16.95 -0.96 20.84
CA GLU A 505 18.07 -1.74 20.28
C GLU A 505 18.43 -2.97 21.14
N ASP A 506 18.20 -2.91 22.45
CA ASP A 506 18.43 -4.04 23.38
C ASP A 506 17.22 -5.01 23.47
N GLY A 507 16.19 -4.78 22.66
CA GLY A 507 14.95 -5.56 22.65
C GLY A 507 13.95 -5.20 23.75
N THR A 508 14.26 -4.23 24.62
CA THR A 508 13.32 -3.80 25.67
C THR A 508 12.19 -2.93 25.11
N VAL A 509 11.01 -3.05 25.71
CA VAL A 509 9.81 -2.33 25.28
C VAL A 509 9.86 -0.85 25.68
N ILE A 510 9.45 0.04 24.78
CA ILE A 510 9.08 1.42 25.11
C ILE A 510 7.65 1.41 25.65
N ASP A 511 7.50 1.42 26.97
CA ASP A 511 6.20 1.38 27.64
C ASP A 511 5.26 2.46 27.10
N GLY A 512 4.03 2.07 26.77
CA GLY A 512 2.99 2.98 26.26
C GLY A 512 3.12 3.36 24.78
N LEU A 513 4.10 2.83 24.04
CA LEU A 513 4.28 3.14 22.62
C LEU A 513 4.07 1.91 21.72
N TYR A 514 3.23 2.08 20.70
CA TYR A 514 2.94 1.08 19.68
C TYR A 514 3.17 1.66 18.28
N ALA A 515 3.42 0.79 17.30
CA ALA A 515 3.52 1.21 15.89
C ALA A 515 2.90 0.18 14.94
N THR A 516 2.36 0.66 13.82
CA THR A 516 1.81 -0.20 12.76
C THR A 516 1.96 0.42 11.36
N GLY A 517 1.77 -0.40 10.34
CA GLY A 517 1.91 -0.01 8.93
C GLY A 517 3.34 0.42 8.61
N ASN A 518 3.49 1.35 7.67
CA ASN A 518 4.81 1.81 7.23
C ASN A 518 5.57 2.64 8.29
N THR A 519 4.98 2.90 9.46
CA THR A 519 5.72 3.48 10.60
C THR A 519 6.52 2.41 11.35
N SER A 520 6.14 1.13 11.21
CA SER A 520 6.87 -0.01 11.76
C SER A 520 7.62 -0.77 10.67
N ALA A 521 8.71 -1.44 11.03
CA ALA A 521 9.40 -2.37 10.14
C ALA A 521 8.44 -3.51 9.72
N SER A 522 8.31 -3.66 8.40
CA SER A 522 7.34 -4.56 7.77
C SER A 522 7.43 -6.01 8.26
N VAL A 523 6.28 -6.62 8.51
CA VAL A 523 6.18 -8.07 8.79
C VAL A 523 6.41 -8.94 7.55
N MET A 524 6.51 -8.33 6.36
CA MET A 524 6.78 -9.04 5.11
C MET A 524 8.28 -9.07 4.76
N GLY A 525 9.15 -8.52 5.62
CA GLY A 525 10.57 -8.38 5.32
C GLY A 525 10.81 -7.59 4.04
N ASN A 526 11.79 -8.01 3.26
CA ASN A 526 12.09 -7.42 1.95
C ASN A 526 11.12 -7.84 0.84
N GLU A 527 10.24 -8.81 1.08
CA GLU A 527 9.33 -9.33 0.07
C GLU A 527 7.90 -8.76 0.17
N TYR A 528 7.01 -9.19 -0.72
CA TYR A 528 5.60 -8.82 -0.75
C TYR A 528 4.73 -10.07 -1.04
N ALA A 529 3.96 -10.51 -0.05
CA ALA A 529 3.22 -11.77 -0.11
C ALA A 529 2.16 -11.85 -1.23
N GLY A 530 1.43 -10.76 -1.48
CA GLY A 530 0.28 -10.74 -2.39
C GLY A 530 -0.46 -9.41 -2.32
N ALA A 531 -1.36 -9.14 -3.25
CA ALA A 531 -2.03 -7.84 -3.32
C ALA A 531 -2.74 -7.49 -2.01
N GLY A 532 -2.33 -6.40 -1.36
CA GLY A 532 -2.85 -5.97 -0.06
C GLY A 532 -2.03 -6.41 1.16
N ALA A 533 -0.86 -7.02 0.97
CA ALA A 533 0.08 -7.34 2.05
C ALA A 533 0.80 -6.11 2.66
N THR A 534 0.44 -4.90 2.24
CA THR A 534 0.72 -3.65 2.97
C THR A 534 -0.40 -3.29 3.95
N ILE A 535 -1.65 -3.31 3.47
CA ILE A 535 -2.84 -2.88 4.20
C ILE A 535 -3.27 -3.92 5.23
N GLY A 536 -3.26 -5.21 4.86
CA GLY A 536 -3.62 -6.31 5.75
C GLY A 536 -2.83 -6.28 7.05
N PRO A 537 -1.49 -6.41 7.00
CA PRO A 537 -0.65 -6.31 8.20
C PRO A 537 -0.82 -5.01 8.98
N ALA A 538 -0.93 -3.85 8.31
CA ALA A 538 -1.14 -2.59 8.99
C ALA A 538 -2.44 -2.62 9.83
N MET A 539 -3.52 -3.15 9.28
CA MET A 539 -4.78 -3.32 10.01
C MET A 539 -4.65 -4.31 11.16
N VAL A 540 -3.98 -5.45 10.95
CA VAL A 540 -3.81 -6.51 11.97
C VAL A 540 -2.97 -6.03 13.15
N PHE A 541 -1.83 -5.38 12.92
CA PHE A 541 -1.02 -4.86 14.02
C PHE A 541 -1.66 -3.65 14.70
N GLY A 542 -2.51 -2.88 13.99
CA GLY A 542 -3.38 -1.88 14.63
C GLY A 542 -4.40 -2.52 15.58
N TYR A 543 -5.04 -3.61 15.15
CA TYR A 543 -5.93 -4.43 15.99
C TYR A 543 -5.20 -4.97 17.22
N ILE A 544 -4.04 -5.61 17.02
CA ILE A 544 -3.23 -6.17 18.11
C ILE A 544 -2.85 -5.10 19.14
N ALA A 545 -2.37 -3.93 18.70
CA ALA A 545 -2.00 -2.84 19.59
C ALA A 545 -3.18 -2.41 20.50
N ALA A 546 -4.36 -2.22 19.90
CA ALA A 546 -5.57 -1.84 20.65
C ALA A 546 -6.04 -2.95 21.61
N GLN A 547 -5.89 -4.21 21.23
CA GLN A 547 -6.19 -5.36 22.10
C GLN A 547 -5.25 -5.40 23.31
N HIS A 548 -3.95 -5.21 23.09
CA HIS A 548 -2.97 -5.16 24.16
C HIS A 548 -3.26 -3.97 25.09
N ALA A 549 -3.44 -2.76 24.54
CA ALA A 549 -3.77 -1.56 25.31
C ALA A 549 -5.04 -1.73 26.17
N ALA A 550 -6.08 -2.40 25.67
CA ALA A 550 -7.30 -2.67 26.43
C ALA A 550 -7.08 -3.60 27.65
N HIS A 551 -6.11 -4.52 27.59
CA HIS A 551 -5.78 -5.43 28.70
C HIS A 551 -4.83 -4.81 29.72
N VAL A 552 -4.05 -3.78 29.36
CA VAL A 552 -3.26 -3.03 30.32
C VAL A 552 -4.23 -2.33 31.28
N SER A 553 -4.26 -2.82 32.53
CA SER A 553 -5.04 -2.19 33.60
C SER A 553 -4.49 -0.79 33.80
N GLY A 554 -5.34 0.24 33.62
CA GLY A 554 -4.94 1.64 33.81
C GLY A 554 -4.22 1.80 35.13
N LYS A 555 -2.95 2.21 35.09
CA LYS A 555 -2.15 2.53 36.27
C LYS A 555 -2.68 3.87 36.83
N GLU A 556 -3.86 3.85 37.45
CA GLU A 556 -4.32 4.79 38.50
C GLU A 556 -5.81 4.58 38.81
N SER A 557 -6.08 3.86 39.90
CA SER A 557 -7.36 3.90 40.64
C SER A 557 -7.27 3.32 42.06
N ARG A 558 -6.13 2.73 42.47
CA ARG A 558 -5.99 2.12 43.81
C ARG A 558 -5.54 3.08 44.92
N ASN A 559 -4.97 4.26 44.62
CA ASN A 559 -4.46 5.16 45.66
C ASN A 559 -5.41 6.30 46.10
N THR A 560 -6.51 6.57 45.38
CA THR A 560 -7.44 7.66 45.75
C THR A 560 -8.69 7.20 46.51
N ARG A 561 -8.92 5.90 46.71
CA ARG A 561 -10.05 5.38 47.52
C ARG A 561 -9.71 4.93 48.94
N GLN A 562 -8.44 4.93 49.34
CA GLN A 562 -8.04 4.58 50.72
C GLN A 562 -7.75 5.78 51.64
N HIS A 563 -7.67 7.01 51.12
CA HIS A 563 -7.43 8.21 51.95
C HIS A 563 -8.68 9.07 52.21
N SER A 564 -9.86 8.69 51.68
CA SER A 564 -11.12 9.40 51.95
C SER A 564 -12.04 8.70 52.97
N ARG A 565 -11.54 7.72 53.73
CA ARG A 565 -12.32 6.97 54.75
C ARG A 565 -11.69 6.94 56.15
N ALA A 566 -10.64 7.74 56.41
CA ALA A 566 -9.97 7.78 57.71
C ALA A 566 -10.05 9.16 58.41
N GLY A 567 -11.00 10.03 58.01
CA GLY A 567 -11.09 11.41 58.51
C GLY A 567 -12.42 11.80 59.16
N GLU A 568 -13.31 10.84 59.46
CA GLU A 568 -14.54 11.08 60.24
C GLU A 568 -14.70 9.91 61.23
N VAL A 569 -14.01 10.00 62.37
CA VAL A 569 -14.42 9.60 63.74
C VAL A 569 -13.18 9.83 64.63
N ALA A 570 -13.13 10.99 65.28
CA ALA A 570 -12.56 11.24 66.61
C ALA A 570 -12.79 12.71 66.99
#